data_AF-A0A2D5NC71-F1
#
_entry.id   AF-A0A2D5NC71-F1
#
_cell.length_a   1.000
_cell.length_b   1.000
_cell.length_c   1.000
_cell.angle_alpha   90.00
_cell.angle_beta   90.00
_cell.angle_gamma   90.00
#
_symmetry.space_group_name_H-M   'P 1'
#
loop_
_entity.id
_entity.type
_entity.pdbx_description
1 polymer ?
#
loop_
_entity_poly.entity_id
_entity_poly.type
_entity_poly.pdbx_seq_one_letter_code
_entity_poly.pdbx_strand_id
1 'polypeptide(L)'
;MHAPLSLILTCWLSTTDPPQSEILLNGTYRFEIAFAEWGGKTMGDEVIVNLNDGHITLKISKNSNSLWMGAKPGDVIEEGTLRKH
;
A
#
# COMPACT_ATOMS: atom_id res chain seq x y z
N MET A 1 55.93 -24.39 -3.22
CA MET A 1 55.11 -23.49 -4.05
C MET A 1 53.65 -23.70 -3.65
N HIS A 2 53.09 -22.79 -2.87
CA HIS A 2 51.69 -22.87 -2.42
C HIS A 2 50.85 -21.97 -3.33
N ALA A 3 49.92 -22.57 -4.08
CA ALA A 3 48.93 -21.84 -4.87
C ALA A 3 47.87 -21.25 -3.91
N PRO A 4 47.52 -19.95 -4.01
CA PRO A 4 46.41 -19.42 -3.24
C PRO A 4 45.10 -19.87 -3.89
N LEU A 5 44.28 -20.59 -3.11
CA LEU A 5 42.92 -20.97 -3.46
C LEU A 5 42.07 -19.69 -3.55
N SER A 6 41.77 -19.26 -4.78
CA SER A 6 40.92 -18.09 -5.06
C SER A 6 39.48 -18.38 -4.65
N LEU A 7 38.99 -17.69 -3.62
CA LEU A 7 37.61 -17.79 -3.16
C LEU A 7 36.74 -16.84 -3.99
N ILE A 8 36.11 -17.36 -5.05
CA ILE A 8 35.11 -16.60 -5.83
C ILE A 8 33.79 -16.65 -5.07
N LEU A 9 33.46 -15.56 -4.39
CA LEU A 9 32.14 -15.35 -3.78
C LEU A 9 31.14 -14.95 -4.88
N THR A 10 30.37 -15.92 -5.38
CA THR A 10 29.27 -15.64 -6.30
C THR A 10 28.08 -15.06 -5.53
N CYS A 11 27.96 -13.74 -5.54
CA CYS A 11 26.73 -13.07 -5.11
C CYS A 11 25.61 -13.45 -6.08
N TRP A 12 24.74 -14.37 -5.67
CA TRP A 12 23.48 -14.61 -6.35
C TRP A 12 22.58 -13.40 -6.12
N LEU A 13 22.60 -12.45 -7.05
CA LEU A 13 21.57 -11.43 -7.15
C LEU A 13 20.26 -12.13 -7.52
N SER A 14 19.47 -12.47 -6.50
CA SER A 14 18.07 -12.81 -6.70
C SER A 14 17.37 -11.50 -7.06
N THR A 15 17.23 -11.23 -8.36
CA THR A 15 16.29 -10.21 -8.83
C THR A 15 14.89 -10.76 -8.56
N THR A 16 14.32 -10.42 -7.40
CA THR A 16 12.87 -10.51 -7.25
C THR A 16 12.28 -9.52 -8.24
N ASP A 17 11.56 -10.02 -9.24
CA ASP A 17 10.76 -9.15 -10.10
C ASP A 17 9.95 -8.21 -9.20
N PRO A 18 9.91 -6.89 -9.50
CA PRO A 18 9.05 -5.98 -8.75
C PRO A 18 7.63 -6.55 -8.81
N PRO A 19 6.86 -6.55 -7.71
CA PRO A 19 5.50 -7.06 -7.72
C PRO A 19 4.77 -6.38 -8.88
N GLN A 20 4.40 -7.18 -9.88
CA GLN A 20 3.69 -6.68 -11.04
C GLN A 20 2.43 -6.01 -10.50
N SER A 21 2.25 -4.72 -10.81
CA SER A 21 1.06 -3.95 -10.41
C SER A 21 -0.15 -4.53 -11.14
N GLU A 22 -0.69 -5.62 -10.62
CA GLU A 22 -1.97 -6.17 -11.08
C GLU A 22 -3.03 -5.10 -10.83
N ILE A 23 -3.74 -4.72 -11.90
CA ILE A 23 -4.93 -3.89 -11.73
C ILE A 23 -5.92 -4.74 -10.96
N LEU A 24 -6.27 -4.28 -9.75
CA LEU A 24 -7.28 -4.92 -8.92
C LEU A 24 -8.56 -5.11 -9.74
N LEU A 25 -9.24 -6.23 -9.52
CA LEU A 25 -10.57 -6.47 -10.10
C LEU A 25 -11.57 -5.46 -9.52
N ASN A 26 -12.71 -5.28 -10.20
CA ASN A 26 -13.78 -4.47 -9.62
C ASN A 26 -14.22 -5.09 -8.28
N GLY A 27 -14.39 -4.25 -7.27
CA GLY A 27 -14.69 -4.72 -5.93
C GLY A 27 -14.57 -3.65 -4.85
N THR A 28 -14.91 -4.07 -3.63
CA THR A 28 -14.74 -3.29 -2.41
C THR A 28 -13.62 -3.90 -1.60
N TYR A 29 -12.63 -3.09 -1.28
CA TYR A 29 -11.43 -3.46 -0.55
C TYR A 29 -11.35 -2.67 0.75
N ARG A 30 -10.80 -3.31 1.77
CA ARG A 30 -10.61 -2.75 3.11
C ARG A 30 -9.11 -2.68 3.35
N PHE A 31 -8.60 -1.47 3.59
CA PHE A 31 -7.18 -1.25 3.86
C PHE A 31 -7.02 -0.64 5.23
N GLU A 32 -6.09 -1.19 6.00
CA GLU A 32 -5.62 -0.58 7.22
C GLU A 32 -4.56 0.46 6.87
N ILE A 33 -4.76 1.68 7.38
CA ILE A 33 -3.82 2.78 7.26
C ILE A 33 -3.17 2.98 8.61
N ALA A 34 -1.84 2.95 8.59
CA ALA A 34 -1.02 3.30 9.72
C ALA A 34 -0.56 4.76 9.56
N PHE A 35 -0.96 5.63 10.47
CA PHE A 35 -0.40 6.98 10.54
C PHE A 35 0.93 6.92 11.31
N ALA A 36 2.00 7.33 10.65
CA ALA A 36 3.28 7.55 11.33
C ALA A 36 3.20 8.87 12.11
N GLU A 37 2.99 8.81 13.42
CA GLU A 37 3.07 9.98 14.29
C GLU A 37 4.52 10.23 14.74
N TRP A 38 4.91 11.51 14.81
CA TRP A 38 6.17 11.91 15.43
C TRP A 38 6.12 11.53 16.92
N GLY A 39 6.85 10.49 17.31
CA GLY A 39 6.80 9.89 18.65
C GLY A 39 6.67 8.38 18.67
N GLY A 40 6.51 7.72 17.51
CA GLY A 40 6.52 6.26 17.39
C GLY A 40 5.21 5.58 17.79
N LYS A 41 4.14 6.35 17.98
CA LYS A 41 2.80 5.82 18.12
C LYS A 41 2.19 5.67 16.72
N THR A 42 1.77 4.47 16.38
CA THR A 42 1.00 4.22 15.17
C THR A 42 -0.47 4.17 15.56
N MET A 43 -1.27 5.11 15.07
CA MET A 43 -2.73 4.93 15.07
C MET A 43 -3.10 4.22 13.77
N GLY A 44 -3.67 3.03 13.92
CA GLY A 44 -4.27 2.29 12.82
C GLY A 44 -5.71 2.74 12.61
N ASP A 45 -6.08 2.98 11.37
CA ASP A 45 -7.47 3.19 10.98
C ASP A 45 -7.74 2.50 9.64
N GLU A 46 -8.93 2.70 9.10
CA GLU A 46 -9.40 1.98 7.96
C GLU A 46 -10.06 2.86 6.92
N VAL A 47 -9.72 2.55 5.67
CA VAL A 47 -10.42 3.05 4.50
C VAL A 47 -11.01 1.92 3.70
N ILE A 48 -12.12 2.24 3.06
CA ILE A 48 -12.80 1.41 2.08
C ILE A 48 -12.47 1.97 0.70
N VAL A 49 -11.87 1.14 -0.14
CA VAL A 49 -11.63 1.44 -1.56
C VAL A 49 -12.70 0.72 -2.37
N ASN A 50 -13.47 1.46 -3.16
CA ASN A 50 -14.35 0.89 -4.17
C ASN A 50 -13.73 1.09 -5.54
N LEU A 51 -13.50 0.00 -6.27
CA LEU A 51 -13.04 0.01 -7.65
C LEU A 51 -14.16 -0.50 -8.55
N ASN A 52 -14.56 0.32 -9.51
CA ASN A 52 -15.55 -0.04 -10.51
C ASN A 52 -15.13 0.50 -11.88
N ASP A 53 -14.76 -0.39 -12.79
CA ASP A 53 -14.41 -0.09 -14.17
C ASP A 53 -13.30 0.98 -14.28
N GLY A 54 -12.25 0.80 -13.47
CA GLY A 54 -11.14 1.75 -13.39
C GLY A 54 -11.43 3.03 -12.61
N HIS A 55 -12.69 3.28 -12.22
CA HIS A 55 -13.04 4.36 -11.30
C HIS A 55 -12.83 3.93 -9.85
N ILE A 56 -12.09 4.74 -9.09
CA ILE A 56 -11.75 4.48 -7.69
C ILE A 56 -12.38 5.53 -6.77
N THR A 57 -12.93 5.06 -5.66
CA THR A 57 -13.40 5.92 -4.58
C THR A 57 -12.78 5.46 -3.27
N LEU A 58 -12.16 6.39 -2.55
CA LEU A 58 -11.59 6.18 -1.23
C LEU A 58 -12.51 6.78 -0.17
N LYS A 59 -12.97 5.94 0.76
CA LYS A 59 -13.96 6.30 1.76
C LYS A 59 -13.45 5.96 3.16
N ILE A 60 -13.68 6.83 4.13
CA ILE A 60 -13.37 6.51 5.53
C ILE A 60 -14.33 5.41 6.01
N SER A 61 -13.82 4.40 6.70
CA SER A 61 -14.68 3.36 7.28
C SER A 61 -15.73 3.97 8.22
N LYS A 62 -16.94 3.42 8.23
CA LYS A 62 -17.97 3.86 9.19
C LYS A 62 -17.60 3.56 10.64
N ASN A 63 -16.67 2.62 10.84
CA ASN A 63 -16.15 2.22 12.14
C ASN A 63 -14.88 2.99 12.54
N SER A 64 -14.46 3.95 11.72
CA SER A 64 -13.28 4.78 11.99
C SER A 64 -13.49 5.61 13.24
N ASN A 65 -12.47 5.62 14.09
CA ASN A 65 -12.41 6.45 15.30
C ASN A 65 -11.32 7.54 15.21
N SER A 66 -10.67 7.71 14.06
CA SER A 66 -9.59 8.69 13.89
C SER A 66 -10.11 10.00 13.31
N LEU A 67 -9.36 11.07 13.56
CA LEU A 67 -9.62 12.38 12.99
C LEU A 67 -8.99 12.50 11.60
N TRP A 68 -9.83 12.54 10.56
CA TRP A 68 -9.39 12.62 9.17
C TRP A 68 -9.44 14.05 8.64
N MET A 69 -8.52 14.93 9.01
CA MET A 69 -8.44 16.32 8.47
C MET A 69 -9.81 17.06 8.31
N GLY A 70 -10.77 16.83 9.22
CA GLY A 70 -12.11 17.41 9.17
C GLY A 70 -13.21 16.57 8.49
N ALA A 71 -12.87 15.45 7.87
CA ALA A 71 -13.80 14.46 7.35
C ALA A 71 -14.33 13.52 8.44
N LYS A 72 -15.53 12.97 8.22
CA LYS A 72 -16.27 12.10 9.14
C LYS A 72 -16.23 10.64 8.66
N PRO A 73 -16.45 9.67 9.57
CA PRO A 73 -16.65 8.28 9.19
C PRO A 73 -17.71 8.14 8.10
N GLY A 74 -17.34 7.47 6.99
CA GLY A 74 -18.20 7.32 5.83
C GLY A 74 -18.14 8.46 4.81
N ASP A 75 -17.30 9.47 4.98
CA ASP A 75 -17.06 10.47 3.93
C ASP A 75 -16.14 9.89 2.83
N VAL A 76 -16.34 10.36 1.60
CA VAL A 76 -15.40 10.13 0.49
C VAL A 76 -14.30 11.17 0.60
N ILE A 77 -13.05 10.71 0.64
CA ILE A 77 -11.87 11.58 0.80
C ILE A 77 -11.05 11.73 -0.48
N GLU A 78 -11.19 10.80 -1.42
CA GLU A 78 -10.53 10.85 -2.73
C GLU A 78 -11.37 10.08 -3.75
N GLU A 79 -11.38 10.54 -5.00
CA GLU A 79 -12.05 9.90 -6.12
C GLU A 79 -11.25 10.13 -7.40
N GLY A 80 -11.18 9.13 -8.28
CA GLY A 80 -10.47 9.29 -9.54
C GLY A 80 -10.55 8.09 -10.47
N THR A 81 -9.72 8.11 -11.51
CA THR A 81 -9.60 7.01 -12.48
C THR A 81 -8.19 6.45 -12.43
N LEU A 82 -8.06 5.14 -12.24
CA LEU A 82 -6.80 4.42 -12.33
C LEU A 82 -6.27 4.52 -13.76
N ARG A 83 -5.06 5.06 -13.89
CA ARG A 83 -4.33 5.14 -15.16
C ARG A 83 -3.14 4.20 -15.09
N LYS A 84 -2.88 3.47 -16.17
CA LYS A 84 -1.61 2.76 -16.36
C LYS A 84 -0.53 3.80 -16.66
N HIS A 85 0.60 3.69 -15.96
CA HIS A 85 1.82 4.43 -16.29
C HIS A 85 2.71 3.56 -17.19
#